data_AF-A0A9R0F542-F1
#
_entry.id   AF-A0A9R0F542-F1
#
_cell.length_a   1.000
_cell.length_b   1.000
_cell.length_c   1.000
_cell.angle_alpha   90.00
_cell.angle_beta   90.00
_cell.angle_gamma   90.00
#
_symmetry.space_group_name_H-M   'P 1'
#
loop_
_entity.id
_entity.type
_entity.pdbx_description
1 polymer ?
#
loop_
_entity_poly.entity_id
_entity_poly.type
_entity_poly.pdbx_seq_one_letter_code
_entity_poly.pdbx_strand_id
1 'polypeptide(L)'
;MTTDANGMITLNQEFCNAVQNLEDLKNNVYPGLEYNMRNREWLCERAILAPTNEIVGKINERMMSHVQGDVVEYLSVDIVMDSEQVTSYPTEFLNSLELSGVPSHKLSLKVGVPVLLMRNLEAPRLCNGTRLQITQLGCNIIGAIIMSGIAKDEEVLIPRIPMIPTDLPFQFKRIQFPLKPAFAMTINKAQGQTLKVAGVHLEKNCFSHGQLYVACSRVSSPNNLLI
;
A
#
# COMPACT_ATOMS: atom_id res chain seq x y z
N MET A 1 9.65 -3.07 29.05
CA MET A 1 9.08 -4.16 28.25
C MET A 1 9.28 -5.45 29.02
N THR A 2 8.20 -6.10 29.42
CA THR A 2 8.22 -7.42 30.07
C THR A 2 7.82 -8.47 29.05
N THR A 3 8.51 -9.61 29.06
CA THR A 3 8.18 -10.75 28.21
C THR A 3 7.29 -11.70 29.02
N ASP A 4 6.17 -12.14 28.44
CA ASP A 4 5.30 -13.13 29.07
C ASP A 4 5.89 -14.55 28.97
N ALA A 5 5.21 -15.54 29.57
CA ALA A 5 5.62 -16.94 29.54
C ALA A 5 5.68 -17.55 28.13
N ASN A 6 5.09 -16.89 27.13
CA ASN A 6 5.06 -17.32 25.74
C ASN A 6 6.15 -16.64 24.89
N GLY A 7 7.01 -15.82 25.50
CA GLY A 7 8.02 -15.06 24.77
C GLY A 7 7.49 -13.79 24.09
N MET A 8 6.25 -13.37 24.40
CA MET A 8 5.62 -12.19 23.81
C MET A 8 5.97 -10.94 24.60
N ILE A 9 6.23 -9.83 23.89
CA ILE A 9 6.55 -8.55 24.51
C ILE A 9 5.27 -7.81 24.87
N THR A 10 5.14 -7.40 26.13
CA THR A 10 4.06 -6.50 26.57
C THR A 10 4.44 -5.04 26.27
N LEU A 11 3.62 -4.37 25.47
CA LEU A 11 3.75 -2.94 25.17
C LEU A 11 2.97 -2.14 26.23
N ASN A 12 3.64 -1.19 26.89
CA ASN A 12 3.01 -0.32 27.87
C ASN A 12 2.38 0.91 27.19
N GLN A 13 1.39 1.51 27.85
CA GLN A 13 0.67 2.70 27.35
C GLN A 13 1.57 3.94 27.20
N GLU A 14 2.73 3.98 27.86
CA GLU A 14 3.73 5.05 27.67
C GLU A 14 4.43 4.96 26.31
N PHE A 15 4.42 3.79 25.66
CA PHE A 15 5.14 3.54 24.41
C PHE A 15 4.23 3.64 23.17
N CYS A 16 2.96 3.25 23.30
CA CYS A 16 1.99 3.32 22.23
C CYS A 16 0.55 3.37 22.78
N ASN A 17 -0.36 3.88 21.97
CA ASN A 17 -1.79 3.78 22.21
C ASN A 17 -2.31 2.44 21.67
N ALA A 18 -2.53 1.49 22.57
CA ALA A 18 -3.11 0.19 22.22
C ALA A 18 -4.59 0.36 21.83
N VAL A 19 -4.99 -0.25 20.71
CA VAL A 19 -6.39 -0.28 20.25
C VAL A 19 -6.94 -1.71 20.26
N GLN A 20 -8.26 -1.87 20.42
CA GLN A 20 -8.84 -3.20 20.60
C GLN A 20 -9.09 -3.95 19.29
N ASN A 21 -9.31 -3.23 18.20
CA ASN A 21 -9.67 -3.82 16.91
C ASN A 21 -9.25 -2.92 15.73
N LEU A 22 -9.34 -3.47 14.53
CA LEU A 22 -8.95 -2.78 13.30
C LEU A 22 -9.82 -1.54 13.00
N GLU A 23 -11.09 -1.51 13.40
CA GLU A 23 -11.95 -0.35 13.15
C GLU A 23 -11.52 0.84 14.01
N ASP A 24 -11.19 0.60 15.29
CA ASP A 24 -10.59 1.61 16.15
C ASP A 24 -9.25 2.09 15.59
N LEU A 25 -8.39 1.18 15.10
CA LEU A 25 -7.13 1.54 14.47
C LEU A 25 -7.36 2.46 13.26
N LYS A 26 -8.29 2.11 12.36
CA LYS A 26 -8.64 2.91 11.18
C LYS A 26 -9.14 4.29 11.57
N ASN A 27 -10.06 4.37 12.53
CA ASN A 27 -10.67 5.63 12.97
C ASN A 27 -9.67 6.55 13.68
N ASN A 28 -8.71 6.00 14.42
CA ASN A 28 -7.68 6.79 15.09
C ASN A 28 -6.57 7.24 14.14
N VAL A 29 -6.18 6.42 13.14
CA VAL A 29 -5.21 6.83 12.13
C VAL A 29 -5.82 7.82 11.15
N TYR A 30 -7.05 7.59 10.70
CA TYR A 30 -7.77 8.39 9.70
C TYR A 30 -9.06 9.02 10.24
N PRO A 31 -8.98 9.89 11.28
CA PRO A 31 -10.16 10.53 11.84
C PRO A 31 -10.83 11.46 10.83
N GLY A 32 -12.14 11.28 10.64
CA GLY A 32 -12.90 12.08 9.67
C GLY A 32 -12.36 11.95 8.24
N LEU A 33 -11.99 10.71 7.83
CA LEU A 33 -11.39 10.43 6.52
C LEU A 33 -12.11 11.14 5.38
N GLU A 34 -13.43 11.06 5.32
CA GLU A 34 -14.27 11.66 4.27
C GLU A 34 -14.00 13.17 4.08
N TYR A 35 -13.90 13.92 5.18
CA TYR A 35 -13.66 15.36 5.17
C TYR A 35 -12.22 15.71 4.79
N ASN A 36 -11.27 14.84 5.15
CA ASN A 36 -9.84 15.07 4.97
C ASN A 36 -9.29 14.48 3.66
N MET A 37 -10.09 13.78 2.86
CA MET A 37 -9.67 13.19 1.57
C MET A 37 -9.04 14.21 0.61
N ARG A 38 -9.38 15.50 0.73
CA ARG A 38 -8.81 16.57 -0.11
C ARG A 38 -7.50 17.15 0.46
N ASN A 39 -7.19 16.87 1.72
CA ASN A 39 -5.99 17.37 2.38
C ASN A 39 -4.81 16.42 2.16
N ARG A 40 -3.96 16.77 1.20
CA ARG A 40 -2.78 15.99 0.79
C ARG A 40 -1.77 15.79 1.91
N GLU A 41 -1.45 16.87 2.63
CA GLU A 41 -0.49 16.82 3.73
C GLU A 41 -1.00 15.89 4.83
N TRP A 42 -2.28 16.01 5.16
CA TRP A 42 -2.93 15.14 6.12
C TRP A 42 -2.85 13.67 5.69
N LEU A 43 -3.18 13.34 4.44
CA LEU A 43 -3.12 11.96 3.92
C LEU A 43 -1.70 11.39 3.89
N CYS A 44 -0.71 12.22 3.53
CA CYS A 44 0.68 11.78 3.38
C CYS A 44 1.37 11.52 4.72
N GLU A 45 0.93 12.18 5.78
CA GLU A 45 1.57 12.11 7.10
C GLU A 45 1.15 10.88 7.91
N ARG A 46 0.29 10.01 7.34
CA ARG A 46 -0.26 8.86 8.05
C ARG A 46 -0.32 7.61 7.19
N ALA A 47 -0.23 6.46 7.84
CA ALA A 47 -0.41 5.15 7.22
C ALA A 47 -0.73 4.08 8.27
N ILE A 48 -1.43 3.02 7.86
CA ILE A 48 -1.49 1.77 8.61
C ILE A 48 -0.35 0.86 8.12
N LEU A 49 0.39 0.28 9.03
CA LEU A 49 1.52 -0.59 8.78
C LEU A 49 1.16 -2.02 9.16
N ALA A 50 1.47 -2.97 8.29
CA ALA A 50 1.27 -4.38 8.57
C ALA A 50 2.47 -5.22 8.10
N PRO A 51 2.69 -6.42 8.65
CA PRO A 51 3.85 -7.24 8.28
C PRO A 51 3.79 -7.75 6.83
N THR A 52 2.63 -8.18 6.36
CA THR A 52 2.48 -8.89 5.06
C THR A 52 1.65 -8.10 4.04
N ASN A 53 1.92 -8.31 2.74
CA ASN A 53 1.14 -7.67 1.66
C ASN A 53 -0.34 -8.12 1.68
N GLU A 54 -0.63 -9.36 2.07
CA GLU A 54 -2.00 -9.90 2.17
C GLU A 54 -2.85 -9.07 3.15
N ILE A 55 -2.32 -8.79 4.36
CA ILE A 55 -3.01 -7.96 5.36
C ILE A 55 -3.18 -6.54 4.84
N VAL A 56 -2.14 -5.97 4.23
CA VAL A 56 -2.18 -4.64 3.62
C VAL A 56 -3.28 -4.54 2.55
N GLY A 57 -3.44 -5.57 1.71
CA GLY A 57 -4.51 -5.66 0.72
C GLY A 57 -5.88 -5.60 1.38
N LYS A 58 -6.12 -6.47 2.37
CA LYS A 58 -7.39 -6.51 3.13
C LYS A 58 -7.73 -5.17 3.80
N ILE A 59 -6.75 -4.50 4.42
CA ILE A 59 -6.97 -3.20 5.05
C ILE A 59 -7.28 -2.13 4.00
N ASN A 60 -6.53 -2.09 2.90
CA ASN A 60 -6.77 -1.14 1.82
C ASN A 60 -8.14 -1.33 1.17
N GLU A 61 -8.57 -2.57 0.91
CA GLU A 61 -9.92 -2.87 0.41
C GLU A 61 -11.01 -2.34 1.35
N ARG A 62 -10.86 -2.60 2.66
CA ARG A 62 -11.78 -2.06 3.67
C ARG A 62 -11.76 -0.53 3.71
N MET A 63 -10.59 0.10 3.58
CA MET A 63 -10.53 1.58 3.54
C MET A 63 -11.21 2.13 2.28
N MET A 64 -10.97 1.51 1.12
CA MET A 64 -11.57 1.91 -0.16
C MET A 64 -13.09 1.80 -0.18
N SER A 65 -13.68 0.85 0.57
CA SER A 65 -15.14 0.72 0.67
C SER A 65 -15.81 1.85 1.46
N HIS A 66 -15.09 2.51 2.37
CA HIS A 66 -15.59 3.62 3.18
C HIS A 66 -15.38 4.99 2.53
N VAL A 67 -14.50 5.08 1.53
CA VAL A 67 -14.26 6.34 0.80
C VAL A 67 -15.41 6.61 -0.17
N GLN A 68 -15.99 7.80 -0.16
CA GLN A 68 -17.01 8.20 -1.13
C GLN A 68 -16.40 8.43 -2.52
N GLY A 69 -17.21 8.28 -3.56
CA GLY A 69 -16.84 8.53 -4.96
C GLY A 69 -16.88 7.28 -5.84
N ASP A 70 -16.91 7.52 -7.15
CA ASP A 70 -17.07 6.47 -8.15
C ASP A 70 -15.83 5.60 -8.25
N VAL A 71 -16.04 4.28 -8.18
CA VAL A 71 -14.98 3.30 -8.40
C VAL A 71 -14.75 3.18 -9.91
N VAL A 72 -13.50 3.33 -10.33
CA VAL A 72 -13.05 2.92 -11.65
C VAL A 72 -12.21 1.66 -11.51
N GLU A 73 -12.57 0.64 -12.26
CA GLU A 73 -11.88 -0.65 -12.24
C GLU A 73 -11.04 -0.82 -13.50
N TYR A 74 -9.78 -1.19 -13.31
CA TYR A 74 -8.83 -1.45 -14.38
C TYR A 74 -8.42 -2.92 -14.35
N LEU A 75 -8.85 -3.67 -15.37
CA LEU A 75 -8.39 -5.03 -15.58
C LEU A 75 -7.02 -5.03 -16.27
N SER A 76 -6.12 -5.90 -15.81
CA SER A 76 -4.81 -6.09 -16.43
C SER A 76 -4.91 -6.89 -17.72
N VAL A 77 -3.86 -6.82 -18.52
CA VAL A 77 -3.65 -7.73 -19.65
C VAL A 77 -2.52 -8.68 -19.29
N ASP A 78 -2.85 -9.96 -19.19
CA ASP A 78 -1.98 -11.02 -18.67
C ASP A 78 -1.56 -11.95 -19.83
N ILE A 79 -0.25 -12.13 -19.99
CA ILE A 79 0.35 -12.79 -21.16
C ILE A 79 1.38 -13.82 -20.68
N VAL A 80 1.25 -15.05 -21.17
CA VAL A 80 2.34 -16.05 -21.13
C VAL A 80 3.28 -15.75 -22.29
N MET A 81 4.56 -15.55 -22.02
CA MET A 81 5.52 -15.16 -23.06
C MET A 81 6.01 -16.36 -23.89
N ASP A 82 5.93 -17.57 -23.33
CA ASP A 82 6.23 -18.81 -24.04
C ASP A 82 4.97 -19.39 -24.70
N SER A 83 4.94 -19.39 -26.04
CA SER A 83 3.82 -19.87 -26.84
C SER A 83 3.52 -21.35 -26.64
N GLU A 84 4.51 -22.17 -26.28
CA GLU A 84 4.33 -23.61 -26.06
C GLU A 84 3.62 -23.90 -24.74
N GLN A 85 3.64 -22.96 -23.80
CA GLN A 85 3.03 -23.10 -22.47
C GLN A 85 1.65 -22.43 -22.35
N VAL A 86 1.17 -21.78 -23.41
CA VAL A 86 -0.12 -21.03 -23.39
C VAL A 86 -1.29 -21.94 -23.02
N THR A 87 -1.29 -23.19 -23.49
CA THR A 87 -2.34 -24.17 -23.15
C THR A 87 -2.24 -24.69 -21.72
N SER A 88 -1.07 -24.56 -21.09
CA SER A 88 -0.80 -25.05 -19.73
C SER A 88 -1.24 -24.07 -18.65
N TYR A 89 -1.40 -22.78 -19.00
CA TYR A 89 -1.75 -21.71 -18.05
C TYR A 89 -2.97 -20.92 -18.56
N PRO A 90 -4.19 -21.29 -18.14
CA PRO A 90 -5.40 -20.57 -18.55
C PRO A 90 -5.41 -19.13 -18.02
N THR A 91 -6.09 -18.23 -18.72
CA THR A 91 -6.13 -16.80 -18.36
C THR A 91 -6.73 -16.57 -16.97
N GLU A 92 -7.70 -17.37 -16.56
CA GLU A 92 -8.32 -17.31 -15.22
C GLU A 92 -7.29 -17.60 -14.12
N PHE A 93 -6.38 -18.55 -14.35
CA PHE A 93 -5.28 -18.83 -13.44
C PHE A 93 -4.35 -17.62 -13.35
N LEU A 94 -3.94 -17.05 -14.48
CA LEU A 94 -3.07 -15.86 -14.50
C LEU A 94 -3.70 -14.67 -13.77
N ASN A 95 -4.98 -14.41 -14.03
CA ASN A 95 -5.75 -13.33 -13.40
C ASN A 95 -5.88 -13.52 -11.87
N SER A 96 -5.81 -14.75 -11.37
CA SER A 96 -5.86 -15.05 -9.94
C SER A 96 -4.52 -14.84 -9.20
N LEU A 97 -3.41 -14.62 -9.92
CA LEU A 97 -2.10 -14.48 -9.31
C LEU A 97 -1.92 -13.13 -8.61
N GLU A 98 -1.69 -13.19 -7.30
CA GLU A 98 -1.26 -12.07 -6.45
C GLU A 98 0.26 -12.16 -6.21
N LEU A 99 1.03 -11.38 -6.98
CA LEU A 99 2.49 -11.46 -7.03
C LEU A 99 3.13 -10.25 -6.35
N SER A 100 4.23 -10.49 -5.63
CA SER A 100 4.98 -9.41 -4.99
C SER A 100 5.54 -8.45 -6.05
N GLY A 101 5.31 -7.15 -5.85
CA GLY A 101 5.85 -6.13 -6.75
C GLY A 101 5.17 -6.02 -8.10
N VAL A 102 4.06 -6.73 -8.33
CA VAL A 102 3.17 -6.55 -9.48
C VAL A 102 1.77 -6.20 -8.95
N PRO A 103 1.07 -5.21 -9.53
CA PRO A 103 -0.32 -4.92 -9.16
C PRO A 103 -1.25 -6.11 -9.43
N SER A 104 -2.34 -6.18 -8.66
CA SER A 104 -3.42 -7.15 -8.85
C SER A 104 -4.05 -7.04 -10.23
N HIS A 105 -4.62 -8.15 -10.72
CA HIS A 105 -5.31 -8.16 -12.01
C HIS A 105 -6.42 -7.11 -12.06
N LYS A 106 -7.25 -7.09 -11.01
CA LYS A 106 -8.30 -6.12 -10.81
C LYS A 106 -7.80 -4.98 -9.92
N LEU A 107 -7.59 -3.80 -10.50
CA LEU A 107 -7.18 -2.60 -9.78
C LEU A 107 -8.35 -1.62 -9.68
N SER A 108 -8.93 -1.49 -8.49
CA SER A 108 -10.04 -0.56 -8.20
C SER A 108 -9.50 0.73 -7.58
N LEU A 109 -9.81 1.88 -8.20
CA LEU A 109 -9.33 3.20 -7.77
C LEU A 109 -10.49 4.20 -7.70
N LYS A 110 -10.31 5.27 -6.93
CA LYS A 110 -11.22 6.42 -6.82
C LYS A 110 -10.41 7.71 -6.88
N VAL A 111 -11.01 8.80 -7.33
CA VAL A 111 -10.34 10.12 -7.28
C VAL A 111 -10.11 10.52 -5.82
N GLY A 112 -8.96 11.11 -5.52
CA GLY A 112 -8.57 11.60 -4.20
C GLY A 112 -7.88 10.57 -3.31
N VAL A 113 -7.90 9.27 -3.65
CA VAL A 113 -7.28 8.23 -2.81
C VAL A 113 -5.75 8.26 -2.89
N PRO A 114 -5.06 7.99 -1.77
CA PRO A 114 -3.62 7.80 -1.77
C PRO A 114 -3.27 6.45 -2.43
N VAL A 115 -2.27 6.47 -3.29
CA VAL A 115 -1.69 5.28 -3.94
C VAL A 115 -0.17 5.27 -3.78
N LEU A 116 0.43 4.10 -3.92
CA LEU A 116 1.87 3.88 -3.91
C LEU A 116 2.33 3.44 -5.29
N LEU A 117 3.36 4.09 -5.82
CA LEU A 117 4.00 3.68 -7.06
C LEU A 117 4.81 2.40 -6.83
N MET A 118 4.65 1.40 -7.70
CA MET A 118 5.25 0.06 -7.56
C MET A 118 6.52 -0.13 -8.40
N ARG A 119 6.84 0.81 -9.29
CA ARG A 119 7.99 0.77 -10.20
C ARG A 119 8.68 2.13 -10.29
N ASN A 120 9.97 2.10 -10.58
CA ASN A 120 10.69 3.33 -10.94
C ASN A 120 10.25 3.72 -12.35
N LEU A 121 9.73 4.94 -12.51
CA LEU A 121 9.39 5.51 -13.82
C LEU A 121 10.40 6.57 -14.23
N GLU A 122 10.82 7.41 -13.29
CA GLU A 122 11.72 8.54 -13.56
C GLU A 122 12.49 8.90 -12.29
N ALA A 123 13.69 8.35 -12.11
CA ALA A 123 14.51 8.70 -10.94
C ALA A 123 15.13 10.11 -11.11
N PRO A 124 15.23 10.92 -10.03
CA PRO A 124 14.86 10.64 -8.63
C PRO A 124 13.40 10.96 -8.27
N ARG A 125 12.58 11.36 -9.24
CA ARG A 125 11.23 11.95 -9.06
C ARG A 125 10.14 10.92 -8.73
N LEU A 126 10.01 9.89 -9.56
CA LEU A 126 9.01 8.84 -9.52
C LEU A 126 9.67 7.48 -9.33
N CYS A 127 9.90 7.14 -8.06
CA CYS A 127 10.53 5.90 -7.64
C CYS A 127 9.50 4.94 -7.01
N ASN A 128 9.86 3.66 -6.93
CA ASN A 128 9.08 2.67 -6.19
C ASN A 128 8.95 3.11 -4.73
N GLY A 129 7.71 3.20 -4.24
CA GLY A 129 7.40 3.69 -2.92
C GLY A 129 6.98 5.17 -2.88
N THR A 130 7.08 5.93 -3.98
CA THR A 130 6.53 7.29 -4.02
C THR A 130 5.02 7.23 -3.78
N ARG A 131 4.54 7.98 -2.78
CA ARG A 131 3.11 8.13 -2.50
C ARG A 131 2.53 9.23 -3.39
N LEU A 132 1.41 8.93 -4.03
CA LEU A 132 0.69 9.84 -4.93
C LEU A 132 -0.76 9.98 -4.48
N GLN A 133 -1.40 11.09 -4.78
CA GLN A 133 -2.85 11.25 -4.70
C GLN A 133 -3.44 11.24 -6.10
N ILE A 134 -4.46 10.41 -6.34
CA ILE A 134 -5.16 10.40 -7.63
C ILE A 134 -5.94 11.69 -7.81
N THR A 135 -5.74 12.37 -8.94
CA THR A 135 -6.51 13.55 -9.33
C THR A 135 -7.51 13.24 -10.43
N GLN A 136 -7.15 12.35 -11.37
CA GLN A 136 -7.98 12.00 -12.52
C GLN A 136 -7.82 10.53 -12.91
N LEU A 137 -8.91 9.89 -13.29
CA LEU A 137 -8.97 8.50 -13.70
C LEU A 137 -9.36 8.42 -15.18
N GLY A 138 -8.37 8.33 -16.07
CA GLY A 138 -8.58 8.10 -17.50
C GLY A 138 -8.49 6.63 -17.87
N CYS A 139 -8.90 6.27 -19.09
CA CYS A 139 -8.86 4.87 -19.57
C CYS A 139 -7.42 4.33 -19.70
N ASN A 140 -6.51 5.17 -20.21
CA ASN A 140 -5.13 4.76 -20.55
C ASN A 140 -4.06 5.45 -19.68
N ILE A 141 -4.42 6.55 -19.03
CA ILE A 141 -3.52 7.38 -18.23
C ILE A 141 -4.26 7.80 -16.96
N ILE A 142 -3.57 7.73 -15.83
CA ILE A 142 -4.05 8.25 -14.54
C ILE A 142 -3.27 9.53 -14.21
N GLY A 143 -4.00 10.59 -13.87
CA GLY A 143 -3.42 11.81 -13.32
C GLY A 143 -3.25 11.68 -11.81
N ALA A 144 -2.09 12.05 -11.29
CA ALA A 144 -1.82 12.04 -9.87
C ALA A 144 -0.89 13.19 -9.45
N ILE A 145 -0.89 13.53 -8.17
CA ILE A 145 0.04 14.50 -7.57
C ILE A 145 0.98 13.78 -6.62
N ILE A 146 2.27 14.11 -6.66
CA ILE A 146 3.27 13.59 -5.73
C ILE A 146 3.05 14.16 -4.32
N MET A 147 2.89 13.30 -3.32
CA MET A 147 2.57 13.74 -1.95
C MET A 147 3.80 13.99 -1.06
N SER A 148 4.97 13.47 -1.45
CA SER A 148 6.19 13.50 -0.61
C SER A 148 7.47 13.53 -1.44
N GLY A 149 8.56 14.01 -0.83
CA GLY A 149 9.90 14.01 -1.43
C GLY A 149 10.24 15.31 -2.14
N ILE A 150 11.31 15.27 -2.94
CA ILE A 150 11.87 16.45 -3.63
C ILE A 150 10.93 17.07 -4.66
N ALA A 151 10.01 16.28 -5.20
CA ALA A 151 9.07 16.67 -6.25
C ALA A 151 7.63 16.77 -5.71
N LYS A 152 7.48 17.07 -4.42
CA LYS A 152 6.16 17.24 -3.78
C LYS A 152 5.33 18.28 -4.55
N ASP A 153 4.03 18.01 -4.65
CA ASP A 153 3.01 18.85 -5.31
C ASP A 153 3.10 18.92 -6.84
N GLU A 154 4.04 18.20 -7.48
CA GLU A 154 4.06 18.06 -8.93
C GLU A 154 2.96 17.12 -9.45
N GLU A 155 2.34 17.52 -10.55
CA GLU A 155 1.41 16.68 -11.31
C GLU A 155 2.17 15.71 -12.22
N VAL A 156 1.72 14.46 -12.22
CA VAL A 156 2.31 13.37 -12.99
C VAL A 156 1.25 12.53 -13.67
N LEU A 157 1.60 12.00 -14.83
CA LEU A 157 0.77 11.10 -15.61
C LEU A 157 1.34 9.69 -15.52
N ILE A 158 0.52 8.75 -15.07
CA ILE A 158 0.91 7.36 -14.87
C ILE A 158 0.27 6.50 -15.96
N PRO A 159 1.05 5.96 -16.92
CA PRO A 159 0.56 5.02 -17.91
C PRO A 159 0.54 3.58 -17.39
N ARG A 160 -0.13 2.69 -18.12
CA ARG A 160 0.06 1.25 -17.96
C ARG A 160 1.44 0.84 -18.45
N ILE A 161 2.11 -0.05 -17.72
CA ILE A 161 3.42 -0.58 -18.12
C ILE A 161 3.43 -2.12 -18.05
N PRO A 162 4.24 -2.79 -18.90
CA PRO A 162 4.47 -4.22 -18.77
C PRO A 162 5.35 -4.51 -17.54
N MET A 163 4.98 -5.52 -16.76
CA MET A 163 5.73 -6.02 -15.62
C MET A 163 5.92 -7.52 -15.75
N ILE A 164 7.18 -7.95 -15.65
CA ILE A 164 7.58 -9.37 -15.76
C ILE A 164 8.12 -9.78 -14.39
N PRO A 165 7.38 -10.55 -13.59
CA PRO A 165 7.90 -11.13 -12.35
C PRO A 165 8.92 -12.23 -12.65
N THR A 166 9.91 -12.36 -11.78
CA THR A 166 11.02 -13.32 -11.91
C THR A 166 10.80 -14.60 -11.11
N ASP A 167 9.83 -14.61 -10.21
CA ASP A 167 9.70 -15.63 -9.16
C ASP A 167 8.69 -16.74 -9.53
N LEU A 168 8.43 -16.93 -10.83
CA LEU A 168 7.49 -17.93 -11.34
C LEU A 168 8.23 -18.98 -12.19
N PRO A 169 7.73 -20.24 -12.22
CA PRO A 169 8.34 -21.30 -13.03
C PRO A 169 8.09 -21.15 -14.54
N PHE A 170 7.42 -20.07 -14.96
CA PHE A 170 7.11 -19.76 -16.36
C PHE A 170 7.24 -18.25 -16.62
N GLN A 171 7.39 -17.86 -17.89
CA GLN A 171 7.51 -16.46 -18.28
C GLN A 171 6.14 -15.79 -18.36
N PHE A 172 5.85 -14.96 -17.36
CA PHE A 172 4.61 -14.22 -17.24
C PHE A 172 4.83 -12.71 -17.46
N LYS A 173 3.87 -12.04 -18.09
CA LYS A 173 3.87 -10.58 -18.26
C LYS A 173 2.48 -10.02 -17.96
N ARG A 174 2.41 -9.07 -17.02
CA ARG A 174 1.19 -8.32 -16.70
C ARG A 174 1.33 -6.87 -17.13
N ILE A 175 0.41 -6.38 -17.97
CA ILE A 175 0.31 -4.95 -18.34
C ILE A 175 -0.76 -4.30 -17.47
N GLN A 176 -0.36 -3.38 -16.61
CA GLN A 176 -1.24 -2.69 -15.66
C GLN A 176 -0.64 -1.34 -15.24
N PHE A 177 -1.45 -0.46 -14.66
CA PHE A 177 -0.92 0.73 -13.97
C PHE A 177 -0.06 0.28 -12.77
N PRO A 178 1.18 0.79 -12.61
CA PRO A 178 2.07 0.38 -11.53
C PRO A 178 1.69 1.04 -10.19
N LEU A 179 0.42 0.98 -9.82
CA LEU A 179 -0.16 1.64 -8.65
C LEU A 179 -0.86 0.61 -7.75
N LYS A 180 -0.88 0.90 -6.45
CA LYS A 180 -1.73 0.23 -5.48
C LYS A 180 -2.29 1.22 -4.45
N PRO A 181 -3.51 1.03 -3.92
CA PRO A 181 -3.99 1.84 -2.80
C PRO A 181 -3.02 1.84 -1.62
N ALA A 182 -2.92 2.98 -0.93
CA ALA A 182 -1.88 3.24 0.06
C ALA A 182 -2.42 3.91 1.34
N PHE A 183 -3.59 3.47 1.81
CA PHE A 183 -4.01 3.73 3.20
C PHE A 183 -3.21 2.87 4.19
N ALA A 184 -2.89 1.65 3.76
CA ALA A 184 -1.99 0.75 4.43
C ALA A 184 -0.79 0.39 3.54
N MET A 185 0.36 0.11 4.16
CA MET A 185 1.56 -0.39 3.50
C MET A 185 2.30 -1.38 4.40
N THR A 186 3.22 -2.15 3.81
CA THR A 186 4.00 -3.08 4.62
C THR A 186 5.03 -2.33 5.46
N ILE A 187 5.36 -2.86 6.64
CA ILE A 187 6.40 -2.29 7.51
C ILE A 187 7.72 -2.11 6.74
N ASN A 188 8.09 -3.10 5.92
CA ASN A 188 9.31 -3.05 5.11
C ASN A 188 9.27 -1.91 4.08
N LYS A 189 8.09 -1.56 3.55
CA LYS A 189 7.93 -0.43 2.62
C LYS A 189 7.94 0.92 3.30
N ALA A 190 7.54 0.98 4.56
CA ALA A 190 7.62 2.20 5.37
C ALA A 190 9.05 2.50 5.87
N GLN A 191 9.99 1.55 5.75
CA GLN A 191 11.38 1.76 6.16
C GLN A 191 11.99 2.98 5.47
N GLY A 192 12.58 3.88 6.26
CA GLY A 192 13.15 5.15 5.78
C GLY A 192 12.13 6.28 5.60
N GLN A 193 10.82 6.02 5.75
CA GLN A 193 9.79 7.07 5.74
C GLN A 193 9.52 7.57 7.16
N THR A 194 9.16 8.84 7.29
CA THR A 194 8.68 9.44 8.54
C THR A 194 7.20 9.75 8.40
N LEU A 195 6.39 9.30 9.35
CA LEU A 195 4.96 9.55 9.44
C LEU A 195 4.68 10.36 10.71
N LYS A 196 3.71 11.28 10.67
CA LYS A 196 3.22 11.92 11.89
C LYS A 196 2.37 10.96 12.72
N VAL A 197 1.58 10.09 12.07
CA VAL A 197 0.70 9.11 12.71
C VAL A 197 0.86 7.75 12.04
N ALA A 198 1.05 6.69 12.82
CA ALA A 198 1.12 5.32 12.29
C ALA A 198 0.28 4.39 13.15
N GLY A 199 -0.57 3.60 12.49
CA GLY A 199 -1.23 2.45 13.12
C GLY A 199 -0.51 1.16 12.73
N VAL A 200 -0.14 0.29 13.68
CA VAL A 200 0.58 -0.96 13.39
C VAL A 200 -0.36 -2.13 13.64
N HIS A 201 -0.89 -2.72 12.57
CA HIS A 201 -1.79 -3.87 12.67
C HIS A 201 -1.01 -5.19 12.71
N LEU A 202 -1.00 -5.83 13.88
CA LEU A 202 -0.21 -7.06 14.17
C LEU A 202 -1.07 -8.33 14.30
N GLU A 203 -2.13 -8.48 13.49
CA GLU A 203 -2.92 -9.72 13.46
C GLU A 203 -2.09 -10.95 13.09
N LYS A 204 -1.07 -10.78 12.23
CA LYS A 204 0.01 -11.76 12.05
C LYS A 204 1.28 -11.24 12.71
N ASN A 205 2.05 -12.16 13.27
CA ASN A 205 3.35 -11.84 13.87
C ASN A 205 4.32 -11.25 12.84
N CYS A 206 5.17 -10.34 13.31
CA CYS A 206 6.38 -9.96 12.58
C CYS A 206 7.25 -11.19 12.34
N PHE A 207 7.71 -11.37 11.10
CA PHE A 207 8.46 -12.56 10.68
C PHE A 207 9.95 -12.30 10.46
N SER A 208 10.38 -11.04 10.58
CA SER A 208 11.77 -10.63 10.39
C SER A 208 12.29 -9.85 11.59
N HIS A 209 13.58 -10.03 11.89
CA HIS A 209 14.23 -9.33 12.99
C HIS A 209 14.18 -7.81 12.76
N GLY A 210 13.88 -7.06 13.82
CA GLY A 210 13.79 -5.60 13.76
C GLY A 210 12.55 -5.05 13.05
N GLN A 211 11.64 -5.89 12.53
CA GLN A 211 10.45 -5.41 11.82
C GLN A 211 9.54 -4.56 12.71
N LEU A 212 9.24 -5.02 13.93
CA LEU A 212 8.46 -4.22 14.88
C LEU A 212 9.15 -2.89 15.22
N TYR A 213 10.48 -2.92 15.40
CA TYR A 213 11.26 -1.71 15.63
C TYR A 213 11.17 -0.73 14.46
N VAL A 214 11.24 -1.22 13.21
CA VAL A 214 11.04 -0.39 12.02
C VAL A 214 9.67 0.25 12.07
N ALA A 215 8.61 -0.49 12.40
CA ALA A 215 7.25 0.06 12.49
C ALA A 215 7.13 1.16 13.55
N CYS A 216 7.59 0.92 14.77
CA CYS A 216 7.50 1.87 15.87
C CYS A 216 8.36 3.12 15.64
N SER A 217 9.50 2.98 14.96
CA SER A 217 10.40 4.11 14.64
C SER A 217 9.90 5.01 13.50
N ARG A 218 8.73 4.73 12.90
CA ARG A 218 8.17 5.57 11.83
C ARG A 218 7.56 6.87 12.34
N VAL A 219 7.24 6.96 13.64
CA VAL A 219 6.65 8.15 14.26
C VAL A 219 7.58 8.78 15.28
N SER A 220 7.47 10.10 15.43
CA SER A 220 8.32 10.88 16.35
C SER A 220 7.76 10.98 17.77
N SER A 221 6.49 10.63 17.99
CA SER A 221 5.83 10.72 19.30
C SER A 221 5.07 9.42 19.61
N PRO A 222 5.20 8.85 20.82
CA PRO A 222 4.43 7.69 21.27
C PRO A 222 2.91 7.88 21.14
N ASN A 223 2.43 9.11 21.36
CA ASN A 223 1.00 9.44 21.27
C ASN A 223 0.42 9.25 19.86
N ASN A 224 1.28 9.23 18.84
CA ASN A 224 0.88 9.05 17.46
C ASN A 224 1.16 7.64 16.93
N LEU A 225 1.63 6.74 17.81
CA LEU A 225 1.79 5.32 17.54
C LEU A 225 0.57 4.58 18.07
N LEU A 226 -0.22 4.00 17.17
CA LEU A 226 -1.35 3.15 17.52
C LEU A 226 -0.97 1.70 17.18
N ILE A 227 -1.30 0.74 18.04
CA ILE A 227 -1.00 -0.69 17.82
C ILE A 227 -2.23 -1.52 18.15
#